data_AF-X1A3N9-F1
#
_entry.id   AF-X1A3N9-F1
#
_cell.length_a   1.000
_cell.length_b   1.000
_cell.length_c   1.000
_cell.angle_alpha   90.00
_cell.angle_beta   90.00
_cell.angle_gamma   90.00
#
_symmetry.space_group_name_H-M   'P 1'
#
loop_
_entity.id
_entity.type
_entity.pdbx_description
1 polymer ?
#
loop_
_entity_poly.entity_id
_entity_poly.type
_entity_poly.pdbx_seq_one_letter_code
_entity_poly.pdbx_strand_id
1 'polypeptide(L)'
;MSHHTKKYKKKEILKSLSLSFNESNLMSYQDIKDKILPFDLIACRGGDILSDLIDVMESKQVGMGTFSHVGMIVTSDILPRCIVDDGYYYLEKNKHYILESTFSYTIKGITDYLPDVTTNEGKFGVQLRDFEELIPTYITNEKTKVAWCKLMNNPYMMNPNDTDDTLLERREILKCQFMKFFEDYHQRLYEIDALGLFGAMFPSLRLVRDMKDDVCKHLFKTLNKYKLTNSV
;
A
#
# COMPACT_ATOMS: atom_id res chain seq x y z
N MET A 1 2.59 25.84 -24.67
CA MET A 1 3.66 25.43 -23.72
C MET A 1 4.15 24.05 -24.15
N SER A 2 5.45 23.78 -24.17
CA SER A 2 5.98 22.46 -24.57
C SER A 2 6.03 21.50 -23.39
N HIS A 3 5.36 20.35 -23.50
CA HIS A 3 5.51 19.28 -22.52
C HIS A 3 6.83 18.53 -22.77
N HIS A 4 7.90 18.95 -22.10
CA HIS A 4 9.14 18.18 -22.02
C HIS A 4 8.92 16.90 -21.19
N THR A 5 8.40 15.86 -21.83
CA THR A 5 8.40 14.49 -21.30
C THR A 5 9.86 13.99 -21.20
N LYS A 6 10.47 14.16 -20.03
CA LYS A 6 11.78 13.58 -19.71
C LYS A 6 11.72 12.06 -19.90
N LYS A 7 12.31 11.57 -20.98
CA LYS A 7 12.60 10.14 -21.17
C LYS A 7 13.74 9.73 -20.24
N TYR A 8 13.42 9.48 -18.97
CA TYR A 8 14.33 8.84 -18.01
C TYR A 8 14.88 7.57 -18.63
N LYS A 9 16.21 7.41 -18.67
CA LYS A 9 16.81 6.22 -19.29
C LYS A 9 16.56 5.04 -18.35
N LYS A 10 16.18 3.87 -18.89
CA LYS A 10 15.93 2.64 -18.09
C LYS A 10 17.08 2.33 -17.12
N LYS A 11 18.32 2.61 -17.53
CA LYS A 11 19.55 2.47 -16.71
C LYS A 11 19.65 3.42 -15.49
N GLU A 12 18.94 4.54 -15.48
CA GLU A 12 18.88 5.46 -14.33
C GLU A 12 17.87 4.96 -13.30
N ILE A 13 16.67 4.56 -13.74
CA ILE A 13 15.63 3.97 -12.87
C ILE A 13 16.16 2.71 -12.18
N LEU A 14 16.81 1.81 -12.92
CA LEU A 14 17.47 0.62 -12.36
C LEU A 14 18.65 0.94 -11.43
N LYS A 15 19.21 2.16 -11.48
CA LYS A 15 20.28 2.60 -10.57
C LYS A 15 19.75 3.28 -9.31
N SER A 16 18.58 3.93 -9.37
CA SER A 16 17.86 4.41 -8.18
C SER A 16 17.11 3.30 -7.45
N LEU A 17 16.61 2.30 -8.18
CA LEU A 17 16.00 1.08 -7.65
C LEU A 17 17.03 -0.05 -7.55
N SER A 18 18.26 0.27 -7.15
CA SER A 18 19.29 -0.74 -6.94
C SER A 18 18.99 -1.54 -5.66
N LEU A 19 18.05 -2.48 -5.76
CA LEU A 19 17.78 -3.49 -4.75
C LEU A 19 19.07 -4.27 -4.52
N SER A 20 19.76 -3.92 -3.43
CA SER A 20 21.02 -4.53 -3.06
C SER A 20 20.76 -5.88 -2.42
N PHE A 21 20.46 -6.89 -3.26
CA PHE A 21 20.52 -8.33 -2.96
C PHE A 21 21.96 -8.80 -2.69
N ASN A 22 22.70 -8.02 -1.90
CA ASN A 22 23.94 -8.43 -1.27
C ASN A 22 23.56 -9.18 0.01
N GLU A 23 24.21 -10.30 0.28
CA GLU A 23 23.88 -11.14 1.45
C GLU A 23 24.05 -10.38 2.78
N SER A 24 24.90 -9.33 2.79
CA SER A 24 25.06 -8.37 3.90
C SER A 24 23.80 -7.61 4.30
N ASN A 25 22.75 -7.63 3.47
CA ASN A 25 21.50 -6.90 3.69
C ASN A 25 20.33 -7.82 4.05
N LEU A 26 20.58 -9.13 4.16
CA LEU A 26 19.63 -10.06 4.75
C LEU A 26 19.52 -9.75 6.24
N MET A 27 18.29 -9.51 6.70
CA MET A 27 17.96 -9.22 8.09
C MET A 27 16.84 -10.17 8.50
N SER A 28 16.91 -10.72 9.71
CA SER A 28 15.81 -11.49 10.26
C SER A 28 14.62 -10.60 10.62
N TYR A 29 13.46 -11.19 10.86
CA TYR A 29 12.31 -10.46 11.41
C TYR A 29 12.66 -9.70 12.70
N GLN A 30 13.44 -10.34 13.58
CA GLN A 30 13.88 -9.75 14.85
C GLN A 30 14.87 -8.59 14.66
N ASP A 31 15.67 -8.59 13.58
CA ASP A 31 16.56 -7.48 13.24
C ASP A 31 15.80 -6.23 12.77
N ILE A 32 14.55 -6.36 12.31
CA ILE A 32 13.78 -5.24 11.73
C ILE A 32 12.65 -4.76 12.63
N LYS A 33 12.02 -5.64 13.44
CA LYS A 33 10.86 -5.32 14.31
C LYS A 33 11.03 -4.01 15.08
N ASP A 34 12.10 -3.88 15.87
CA ASP A 34 12.33 -2.71 16.74
C ASP A 34 12.80 -1.44 15.98
N LYS A 35 12.97 -1.54 14.65
CA LYS A 35 13.46 -0.48 13.77
C LYS A 35 12.45 -0.03 12.72
N ILE A 36 11.30 -0.71 12.63
CA ILE A 36 10.19 -0.46 11.70
C ILE A 36 9.32 0.68 12.21
N LEU A 37 9.02 1.63 11.32
CA LEU A 37 8.29 2.86 11.62
C LEU A 37 6.94 2.92 10.89
N PRO A 38 5.95 3.64 11.41
CA PRO A 38 4.74 4.00 10.66
C PRO A 38 5.10 4.61 9.29
N PHE A 39 4.33 4.28 8.26
CA PHE A 39 4.56 4.69 6.85
C PHE A 39 5.80 4.10 6.15
N ASP A 40 6.58 3.23 6.80
CA ASP A 40 7.51 2.36 6.06
C ASP A 40 6.73 1.37 5.18
N LEU A 41 7.34 0.91 4.08
CA LEU A 41 6.72 0.00 3.13
C LEU A 41 7.28 -1.42 3.26
N ILE A 42 6.42 -2.41 3.05
CA ILE A 42 6.76 -3.82 2.98
C ILE A 42 6.38 -4.31 1.58
N ALA A 43 7.37 -4.56 0.73
CA ALA A 43 7.18 -5.11 -0.60
C ALA A 43 7.24 -6.64 -0.53
N CYS A 44 6.19 -7.31 -1.02
CA CYS A 44 6.03 -8.75 -0.92
C CYS A 44 5.84 -9.38 -2.30
N ARG A 45 6.33 -10.61 -2.42
CA ARG A 45 6.21 -11.48 -3.59
C ARG A 45 5.41 -12.71 -3.17
N GLY A 46 4.20 -12.87 -3.71
CA GLY A 46 3.41 -14.08 -3.55
C GLY A 46 3.98 -15.25 -4.37
N GLY A 47 3.61 -16.48 -3.99
CA GLY A 47 4.02 -17.70 -4.71
C GLY A 47 3.06 -18.10 -5.83
N ASP A 48 2.00 -17.32 -6.02
CA ASP A 48 0.83 -17.67 -6.84
C ASP A 48 0.92 -17.22 -8.30
N ILE A 49 0.08 -17.82 -9.14
CA ILE A 49 -0.02 -17.56 -10.59
C ILE A 49 -0.22 -16.07 -10.92
N LEU A 50 -0.91 -15.31 -10.06
CA LEU A 50 -1.08 -13.87 -10.22
C LEU A 50 0.24 -13.09 -10.01
N SER A 51 1.10 -13.54 -9.11
CA SER A 51 2.42 -12.95 -8.90
C SER A 51 3.36 -13.26 -10.07
N ASP A 52 3.33 -14.49 -10.60
CA ASP A 52 4.07 -14.86 -11.83
C ASP A 52 3.61 -14.03 -13.05
N LEU A 53 2.30 -13.72 -13.15
CA LEU A 53 1.77 -12.86 -14.22
C LEU A 53 2.27 -11.41 -14.10
N ILE A 54 2.27 -10.85 -12.88
CA ILE A 54 2.80 -9.50 -12.60
C ILE A 54 4.30 -9.43 -12.93
N ASP A 55 5.08 -10.41 -12.47
CA ASP A 55 6.51 -10.55 -12.81
C ASP A 55 6.76 -10.56 -14.32
N VAL A 56 5.98 -11.33 -15.09
CA VAL A 56 6.12 -11.44 -16.55
C VAL A 56 5.79 -10.11 -17.25
N MET A 57 4.98 -9.24 -16.64
CA MET A 57 4.69 -7.90 -17.14
C MET A 57 5.79 -6.90 -16.73
N GLU A 58 6.19 -6.88 -15.46
CA GLU A 58 7.20 -5.96 -14.93
C GLU A 58 8.62 -6.23 -15.46
N SER A 59 9.01 -7.51 -15.60
CA SER A 59 10.32 -7.90 -16.14
C SER A 59 10.51 -7.41 -17.58
N LYS A 60 9.49 -7.56 -18.44
CA LYS A 60 9.49 -7.03 -19.81
C LYS A 60 9.58 -5.51 -19.84
N GLN A 61 8.85 -4.83 -18.97
CA GLN A 61 8.70 -3.39 -19.01
C GLN A 61 9.78 -2.64 -18.21
N VAL A 62 9.78 -2.80 -16.88
CA VAL A 62 10.67 -2.12 -15.93
C VAL A 62 12.02 -2.83 -15.84
N GLY A 63 12.04 -4.16 -15.95
CA GLY A 63 13.24 -5.00 -15.75
C GLY A 63 13.40 -5.52 -14.32
N MET A 64 12.37 -5.40 -13.49
CA MET A 64 12.38 -5.77 -12.07
C MET A 64 11.02 -6.40 -11.67
N GLY A 65 10.68 -7.53 -12.27
CA GLY A 65 9.58 -8.38 -11.76
C GLY A 65 10.10 -9.18 -10.58
N THR A 66 9.92 -8.66 -9.37
CA THR A 66 10.46 -9.27 -8.15
C THR A 66 9.47 -9.29 -6.99
N PHE A 67 8.58 -8.31 -6.89
CA PHE A 67 7.56 -8.18 -5.84
C PHE A 67 6.21 -7.88 -6.50
N SER A 68 5.14 -8.55 -6.06
CA SER A 68 3.83 -8.48 -6.70
C SER A 68 2.83 -7.55 -6.00
N HIS A 69 3.12 -7.15 -4.76
CA HIS A 69 2.29 -6.25 -3.96
C HIS A 69 3.13 -5.49 -2.93
N VAL A 70 2.54 -4.43 -2.36
CA VAL A 70 3.16 -3.62 -1.31
C VAL A 70 2.12 -3.27 -0.25
N GLY A 71 2.51 -3.45 1.00
CA GLY A 71 1.78 -2.98 2.17
C GLY A 71 2.51 -1.81 2.85
N MET A 72 1.79 -1.05 3.66
CA MET A 72 2.32 0.06 4.45
C MET A 72 2.16 -0.23 5.95
N ILE A 73 3.22 0.03 6.72
CA ILE A 73 3.23 -0.16 8.17
C ILE A 73 2.31 0.85 8.86
N VAL A 74 1.45 0.32 9.73
CA VAL A 74 0.53 1.03 10.61
C VAL A 74 0.77 0.60 12.05
N THR A 75 0.63 1.54 12.99
CA THR A 75 0.65 1.27 14.43
C THR A 75 -0.51 2.00 15.12
N SER A 76 -0.77 1.65 16.37
CA SER A 76 -1.74 2.34 17.24
C SER A 76 -1.49 3.85 17.41
N ASP A 77 -0.31 4.36 17.06
CA ASP A 77 0.01 5.79 17.17
C ASP A 77 -0.69 6.61 16.09
N ILE A 78 -0.72 6.09 14.85
CA ILE A 78 -1.34 6.76 13.69
C ILE A 78 -2.77 6.28 13.42
N LEU A 79 -3.12 5.07 13.89
CA LEU A 79 -4.46 4.49 13.82
C LEU A 79 -4.81 3.87 15.19
N PRO A 80 -5.16 4.67 16.22
CA PRO A 80 -5.47 4.14 17.55
C PRO A 80 -6.74 3.27 17.57
N ARG A 81 -7.62 3.46 16.59
CA ARG A 81 -8.88 2.73 16.42
C ARG A 81 -9.36 2.82 14.98
N CYS A 82 -10.25 1.92 14.60
CA CYS A 82 -11.06 1.98 13.38
C CYS A 82 -12.54 1.69 13.71
N ILE A 83 -13.43 1.98 12.75
CA ILE A 83 -14.87 1.67 12.85
C ILE A 83 -15.12 0.31 12.20
N VAL A 84 -15.86 -0.57 12.89
CA VAL A 84 -16.26 -1.89 12.38
C VAL A 84 -17.73 -2.10 12.70
N ASP A 85 -18.54 -2.37 11.67
CA ASP A 85 -20.00 -2.47 11.72
C ASP A 85 -20.65 -1.21 12.34
N ASP A 86 -20.91 -1.20 13.65
CA ASP A 86 -21.40 -0.06 14.44
C ASP A 86 -20.49 0.30 15.64
N GLY A 87 -19.33 -0.34 15.77
CA GLY A 87 -18.43 -0.26 16.92
C GLY A 87 -17.02 0.27 16.62
N TYR A 88 -16.17 0.29 17.66
CA TYR A 88 -14.76 0.67 17.55
C TYR A 88 -13.85 -0.51 17.87
N TYR A 89 -13.04 -0.91 16.91
CA TYR A 89 -11.89 -1.80 17.12
C TYR A 89 -10.66 -0.96 17.46
N TYR A 90 -9.95 -1.29 18.54
CA TYR A 90 -8.75 -0.58 19.00
C TYR A 90 -7.50 -1.40 18.69
N LEU A 91 -6.49 -0.78 18.07
CA LEU A 91 -5.22 -1.45 17.77
C LEU A 91 -4.41 -1.64 19.04
N GLU A 92 -3.70 -2.77 19.14
CA GLU A 92 -2.84 -3.06 20.29
C GLU A 92 -1.61 -2.13 20.31
N LYS A 93 -1.22 -1.72 21.51
CA LYS A 93 -0.03 -0.87 21.69
C LYS A 93 1.24 -1.67 21.41
N ASN A 94 2.18 -1.04 20.71
CA ASN A 94 3.47 -1.61 20.30
C ASN A 94 3.35 -2.79 19.31
N LYS A 95 2.17 -3.07 18.74
CA LYS A 95 2.03 -3.94 17.57
C LYS A 95 2.21 -3.14 16.28
N HIS A 96 2.76 -3.82 15.28
CA HIS A 96 2.77 -3.38 13.89
C HIS A 96 1.68 -4.11 13.12
N TYR A 97 1.08 -3.40 12.18
CA TYR A 97 0.08 -3.92 11.24
C TYR A 97 0.48 -3.50 9.82
N ILE A 98 0.03 -4.24 8.82
CA ILE A 98 0.12 -3.83 7.41
C ILE A 98 -1.27 -3.40 6.94
N LEU A 99 -1.37 -2.18 6.39
CA LEU A 99 -2.46 -1.78 5.52
C LEU A 99 -2.05 -2.03 4.06
N GLU A 100 -2.79 -2.86 3.35
CA GLU A 100 -2.53 -3.21 1.95
C GLU A 100 -3.84 -3.39 1.15
N SER A 101 -3.74 -3.40 -0.18
CA SER A 101 -4.85 -3.81 -1.07
C SER A 101 -4.47 -5.11 -1.77
N THR A 102 -5.10 -6.22 -1.38
CA THR A 102 -4.64 -7.57 -1.71
C THR A 102 -5.81 -8.56 -1.85
N PHE A 103 -5.51 -9.80 -2.19
CA PHE A 103 -6.45 -10.92 -2.27
C PHE A 103 -6.11 -11.98 -1.21
N SER A 104 -6.74 -11.89 -0.04
CA SER A 104 -6.65 -12.91 1.04
C SER A 104 -7.81 -13.93 0.98
N TYR A 105 -8.56 -13.94 -0.13
CA TYR A 105 -9.71 -14.82 -0.34
C TYR A 105 -9.27 -16.20 -0.85
N THR A 106 -8.88 -17.08 0.06
CA THR A 106 -8.54 -18.47 -0.29
C THR A 106 -9.31 -19.49 0.54
N ILE A 107 -9.69 -20.58 -0.12
CA ILE A 107 -10.22 -21.80 0.51
C ILE A 107 -9.22 -22.26 1.59
N LYS A 108 -9.73 -22.42 2.83
CA LYS A 108 -8.97 -22.79 4.02
C LYS A 108 -8.14 -24.06 3.78
N GLY A 109 -6.82 -23.88 3.64
CA GLY A 109 -5.87 -24.98 3.38
C GLY A 109 -5.21 -25.00 1.99
N ILE A 110 -5.40 -23.99 1.13
CA ILE A 110 -4.69 -23.90 -0.18
C ILE A 110 -3.58 -22.84 -0.19
N THR A 111 -3.76 -21.68 0.45
CA THR A 111 -2.70 -20.67 0.66
C THR A 111 -2.82 -20.05 2.05
N ASP A 112 -1.91 -19.13 2.35
CA ASP A 112 -1.81 -18.34 3.58
C ASP A 112 -3.07 -17.50 3.86
N TYR A 113 -4.04 -18.09 4.56
CA TYR A 113 -5.19 -17.36 5.08
C TYR A 113 -4.79 -16.58 6.33
N LEU A 114 -4.50 -15.29 6.15
CA LEU A 114 -4.51 -14.31 7.23
C LEU A 114 -5.63 -13.28 6.97
N PRO A 115 -6.66 -13.20 7.83
CA PRO A 115 -7.79 -12.30 7.63
C PRO A 115 -7.43 -10.83 7.91
N ASP A 116 -8.37 -9.93 7.60
CA ASP A 116 -8.35 -8.57 8.15
C ASP A 116 -8.57 -8.62 9.68
N VAL A 117 -7.72 -7.96 10.46
CA VAL A 117 -7.76 -8.00 11.95
C VAL A 117 -9.02 -7.35 12.54
N THR A 118 -9.71 -6.53 11.77
CA THR A 118 -10.89 -5.76 12.20
C THR A 118 -12.17 -6.55 12.00
N THR A 119 -12.28 -7.36 10.93
CA THR A 119 -13.47 -8.19 10.64
C THR A 119 -13.28 -9.68 10.91
N ASN A 120 -12.03 -10.17 11.02
CA ASN A 120 -11.65 -11.58 11.05
C ASN A 120 -12.02 -12.38 9.77
N GLU A 121 -12.24 -11.67 8.65
CA GLU A 121 -12.54 -12.26 7.33
C GLU A 121 -11.44 -12.02 6.29
N GLY A 122 -11.23 -12.99 5.39
CA GLY A 122 -10.42 -12.81 4.18
C GLY A 122 -11.18 -11.99 3.13
N LYS A 123 -10.48 -11.11 2.40
CA LYS A 123 -11.09 -10.08 1.54
C LYS A 123 -10.29 -9.80 0.27
N PHE A 124 -10.96 -9.33 -0.78
CA PHE A 124 -10.34 -8.80 -1.99
C PHE A 124 -10.43 -7.27 -2.01
N GLY A 125 -9.36 -6.59 -1.64
CA GLY A 125 -9.31 -5.14 -1.50
C GLY A 125 -8.52 -4.68 -0.28
N VAL A 126 -8.83 -3.47 0.17
CA VAL A 126 -8.11 -2.77 1.24
C VAL A 126 -8.41 -3.40 2.59
N GLN A 127 -7.36 -3.85 3.27
CA GLN A 127 -7.45 -4.60 4.53
C GLN A 127 -6.25 -4.31 5.45
N LEU A 128 -6.48 -4.45 6.75
CA LEU A 128 -5.48 -4.31 7.80
C LEU A 128 -5.12 -5.70 8.36
N ARG A 129 -3.85 -6.11 8.29
CA ARG A 129 -3.37 -7.44 8.74
C ARG A 129 -2.31 -7.31 9.82
N ASP A 130 -2.22 -8.27 10.74
CA ASP A 130 -1.17 -8.29 11.78
C ASP A 130 0.20 -8.57 11.13
N PHE A 131 1.21 -7.75 11.43
CA PHE A 131 2.54 -7.86 10.85
C PHE A 131 3.31 -9.08 11.37
N GLU A 132 3.12 -9.42 12.65
CA GLU A 132 3.81 -10.53 13.31
C GLU A 132 3.32 -11.88 12.77
N GLU A 133 2.05 -11.95 12.38
CA GLU A 133 1.44 -13.15 11.79
C GLU A 133 1.66 -13.25 10.27
N LEU A 134 1.71 -12.12 9.54
CA LEU A 134 1.84 -12.14 8.08
C LEU A 134 3.25 -12.47 7.58
N ILE A 135 4.29 -11.92 8.19
CA ILE A 135 5.67 -12.12 7.69
C ILE A 135 6.12 -13.59 7.76
N PRO A 136 5.83 -14.37 8.82
CA PRO A 136 6.09 -15.81 8.84
C PRO A 136 5.57 -16.57 7.62
N THR A 137 4.40 -16.23 7.08
CA THR A 137 3.84 -16.97 5.93
C THR A 137 4.72 -16.74 4.69
N TYR A 138 5.01 -15.47 4.35
CA TYR A 138 5.86 -15.08 3.22
C TYR A 138 7.35 -15.49 3.32
N ILE A 139 7.83 -16.00 4.45
CA ILE A 139 9.22 -16.50 4.59
C ILE A 139 9.34 -18.03 4.67
N THR A 140 8.23 -18.78 4.69
CA THR A 140 8.26 -20.27 4.69
C THR A 140 8.42 -20.89 3.31
N ASN A 141 8.23 -20.13 2.24
CA ASN A 141 8.22 -20.62 0.86
C ASN A 141 9.40 -20.04 0.06
N GLU A 142 10.21 -20.89 -0.57
CA GLU A 142 11.39 -20.46 -1.35
C GLU A 142 11.07 -19.54 -2.54
N LYS A 143 9.81 -19.55 -3.02
CA LYS A 143 9.33 -18.69 -4.10
C LYS A 143 8.94 -17.29 -3.65
N THR A 144 8.58 -17.11 -2.38
CA THR A 144 8.14 -15.82 -1.83
C THR A 144 9.33 -15.00 -1.37
N LYS A 145 9.15 -13.67 -1.31
CA LYS A 145 10.19 -12.71 -0.92
C LYS A 145 9.54 -11.54 -0.20
N VAL A 146 10.23 -11.04 0.82
CA VAL A 146 9.85 -9.83 1.56
C VAL A 146 11.02 -8.84 1.47
N ALA A 147 10.73 -7.57 1.25
CA ALA A 147 11.67 -6.48 1.41
C ALA A 147 11.04 -5.34 2.19
N TRP A 148 11.70 -4.92 3.27
CA TRP A 148 11.36 -3.71 4.00
C TRP A 148 12.02 -2.49 3.34
N CYS A 149 11.24 -1.46 3.08
CA CYS A 149 11.64 -0.24 2.39
C CYS A 149 11.29 0.96 3.27
N LYS A 150 12.30 1.46 4.00
CA LYS A 150 12.20 2.68 4.80
C LYS A 150 11.81 3.87 3.95
N LEU A 151 10.87 4.69 4.44
CA LEU A 151 10.53 5.94 3.79
C LEU A 151 11.64 6.97 4.01
N MET A 152 12.39 7.34 2.97
CA MET A 152 13.58 8.21 3.08
C MET A 152 13.34 9.54 3.80
N ASN A 153 12.15 10.12 3.61
CA ASN A 153 11.67 11.32 4.29
C ASN A 153 10.42 10.97 5.12
N ASN A 154 10.54 10.01 6.05
CA ASN A 154 9.40 9.56 6.86
C ASN A 154 8.86 10.71 7.73
N PRO A 155 7.61 11.18 7.53
CA PRO A 155 7.09 12.34 8.23
C PRO A 155 6.82 12.09 9.74
N TYR A 156 6.83 10.83 10.16
CA TYR A 156 6.73 10.42 11.57
C TYR A 156 8.05 10.63 12.35
N MET A 157 9.17 10.86 11.66
CA MET A 157 10.49 11.07 12.25
C MET A 157 10.80 12.55 12.50
N MET A 158 11.76 12.80 13.39
CA MET A 158 12.30 14.12 13.72
C MET A 158 13.15 14.67 12.56
N ASN A 159 12.87 15.89 12.11
CA ASN A 159 13.70 16.63 11.16
C ASN A 159 14.77 17.47 11.90
N PRO A 160 15.86 17.89 11.25
CA PRO A 160 16.92 18.69 11.89
C PRO A 160 16.50 20.05 12.48
N ASN A 161 15.31 20.55 12.13
CA ASN A 161 14.78 21.86 12.55
C ASN A 161 13.54 21.74 13.46
N ASP A 162 13.08 20.53 13.79
CA ASP A 162 11.92 20.33 14.66
C ASP A 162 12.29 20.55 16.13
N THR A 163 11.31 20.97 16.94
CA THR A 163 11.26 20.72 18.39
C THR A 163 10.35 19.54 18.70
N ASP A 164 10.46 18.96 19.90
CA ASP A 164 9.60 17.85 20.33
C ASP A 164 8.10 18.20 20.24
N ASP A 165 7.73 19.44 20.56
CA ASP A 165 6.37 19.96 20.41
C ASP A 165 5.90 19.94 18.94
N THR A 166 6.74 20.39 17.99
CA THR A 166 6.39 20.37 16.56
C THR A 166 6.36 18.96 15.96
N LEU A 167 7.14 18.03 16.50
CA LEU A 167 7.04 16.61 16.16
C LEU A 167 5.73 16.03 16.68
N LEU A 168 5.32 16.35 17.91
CA LEU A 168 4.07 15.91 18.51
C LEU A 168 2.85 16.45 17.76
N GLU A 169 2.83 17.76 17.45
CA GLU A 169 1.80 18.40 16.62
C GLU A 169 1.70 17.72 15.25
N ARG A 170 2.83 17.51 14.56
CA ARG A 170 2.84 16.83 13.27
C ARG A 170 2.33 15.39 13.36
N ARG A 171 2.63 14.65 14.44
CA ARG A 171 2.14 13.28 14.65
C ARG A 171 0.63 13.24 14.85
N GLU A 172 0.06 14.15 15.63
CA GLU A 172 -1.40 14.26 15.77
C GLU A 172 -2.08 14.67 14.46
N ILE A 173 -1.49 15.58 13.67
CA ILE A 173 -1.98 15.92 12.32
C ILE A 173 -1.95 14.69 11.40
N LEU A 174 -0.85 13.94 11.35
CA LEU A 174 -0.70 12.73 10.53
C LEU A 174 -1.72 11.66 10.93
N LYS A 175 -1.93 11.45 12.23
CA LYS A 175 -2.93 10.55 12.81
C LYS A 175 -4.35 10.95 12.42
N CYS A 176 -4.74 12.22 12.53
CA CYS A 176 -6.04 12.70 12.06
C CYS A 176 -6.24 12.51 10.55
N GLN A 177 -5.22 12.80 9.74
CA GLN A 177 -5.25 12.58 8.29
C GLN A 177 -5.33 11.09 7.93
N PHE A 178 -4.59 10.24 8.64
CA PHE A 178 -4.51 8.81 8.38
C PHE A 178 -5.76 8.05 8.86
N MET A 179 -6.32 8.41 10.02
CA MET A 179 -7.63 7.90 10.46
C MET A 179 -8.69 8.18 9.40
N LYS A 180 -8.76 9.41 8.87
CA LYS A 180 -9.69 9.73 7.79
C LYS A 180 -9.39 8.93 6.51
N PHE A 181 -8.13 8.80 6.10
CA PHE A 181 -7.76 7.97 4.95
C PHE A 181 -8.18 6.50 5.15
N PHE A 182 -8.03 5.97 6.37
CA PHE A 182 -8.49 4.63 6.70
C PHE A 182 -10.02 4.53 6.62
N GLU A 183 -10.77 5.46 7.22
CA GLU A 183 -12.24 5.52 7.12
C GLU A 183 -12.74 5.70 5.66
N ASP A 184 -12.01 6.45 4.83
CA ASP A 184 -12.34 6.67 3.41
C ASP A 184 -12.06 5.43 2.53
N TYR A 185 -11.07 4.57 2.86
CA TYR A 185 -10.54 3.53 1.96
C TYR A 185 -10.52 2.09 2.50
N HIS A 186 -10.52 1.86 3.81
CA HIS A 186 -10.61 0.51 4.39
C HIS A 186 -11.92 -0.17 3.98
N GLN A 187 -11.94 -1.50 3.97
CA GLN A 187 -13.06 -2.33 3.51
C GLN A 187 -13.49 -2.14 2.05
N ARG A 188 -12.94 -1.18 1.29
CA ARG A 188 -13.19 -1.08 -0.16
C ARG A 188 -12.70 -2.35 -0.85
N LEU A 189 -13.56 -2.89 -1.71
CA LEU A 189 -13.18 -3.94 -2.63
C LEU A 189 -12.07 -3.44 -3.57
N TYR A 190 -11.27 -4.35 -4.09
CA TYR A 190 -10.27 -4.01 -5.09
C TYR A 190 -10.97 -3.48 -6.36
N GLU A 191 -10.97 -2.16 -6.54
CA GLU A 191 -11.44 -1.53 -7.77
C GLU A 191 -10.52 -1.98 -8.92
N ILE A 192 -11.02 -2.85 -9.82
CA ILE A 192 -10.29 -3.30 -11.01
C ILE A 192 -10.26 -2.16 -12.05
N ASP A 193 -9.65 -1.03 -11.70
CA ASP A 193 -9.31 0.04 -12.63
C ASP A 193 -8.10 -0.38 -13.45
N ALA A 194 -8.30 -1.31 -14.37
CA ALA A 194 -7.26 -1.77 -15.27
C ALA A 194 -6.62 -0.60 -16.04
N LEU A 195 -7.40 0.44 -16.40
CA LEU A 195 -6.88 1.64 -17.06
C LEU A 195 -6.00 2.49 -16.13
N GLY A 196 -6.36 2.60 -14.85
CA GLY A 196 -5.53 3.24 -13.83
C GLY A 196 -4.25 2.48 -13.53
N LEU A 197 -4.32 1.15 -13.42
CA LEU A 197 -3.16 0.26 -13.23
C LEU A 197 -2.21 0.32 -14.43
N PHE A 198 -2.74 0.16 -15.65
CA PHE A 198 -1.97 0.35 -16.88
C PHE A 198 -1.43 1.79 -17.02
N GLY A 199 -2.16 2.82 -16.57
CA GLY A 199 -1.68 4.21 -16.52
C GLY A 199 -0.55 4.43 -15.52
N ALA A 200 -0.57 3.75 -14.37
CA ALA A 200 0.51 3.79 -13.40
C ALA A 200 1.79 3.17 -13.98
N MET A 201 1.68 1.92 -14.47
CA MET A 201 2.78 1.13 -15.05
C MET A 201 3.34 1.73 -16.34
N PHE A 202 2.50 2.17 -17.28
CA PHE A 202 2.90 2.66 -18.60
C PHE A 202 2.75 4.19 -18.69
N PRO A 203 3.84 4.98 -18.68
CA PRO A 203 3.75 6.44 -18.75
C PRO A 203 3.04 7.00 -19.98
N SER A 204 2.98 6.25 -21.09
CA SER A 204 2.21 6.57 -22.30
C SER A 204 0.69 6.45 -22.12
N LEU A 205 0.22 5.65 -21.15
CA LEU A 205 -1.20 5.45 -20.85
C LEU A 205 -1.71 6.37 -19.73
N ARG A 206 -0.84 7.18 -19.11
CA ARG A 206 -1.24 8.18 -18.10
C ARG A 206 -2.29 9.14 -18.63
N LEU A 207 -2.13 9.63 -19.86
CA LEU A 207 -3.14 10.48 -20.50
C LEU A 207 -4.52 9.79 -20.60
N VAL A 208 -4.57 8.48 -20.82
CA VAL A 208 -5.83 7.72 -20.90
C VAL A 208 -6.48 7.58 -19.52
N ARG A 209 -5.69 7.31 -18.46
CA ARG A 209 -6.15 7.35 -17.07
C ARG A 209 -6.65 8.73 -16.68
N ASP A 210 -5.86 9.77 -16.94
CA ASP A 210 -6.17 11.14 -16.54
C ASP A 210 -7.44 11.63 -17.24
N MET A 211 -7.64 11.26 -18.52
CA MET A 211 -8.91 11.44 -19.24
C MET A 211 -10.07 10.62 -18.66
N LYS A 212 -9.86 9.36 -18.24
CA LYS A 212 -10.88 8.54 -17.57
C LYS A 212 -11.35 9.24 -16.29
N ASP A 213 -10.43 9.74 -15.47
CA ASP A 213 -10.74 10.43 -14.22
C ASP A 213 -11.51 11.75 -14.48
N ASP A 214 -11.13 12.53 -15.49
CA ASP A 214 -11.84 13.77 -15.84
C ASP A 214 -13.23 13.52 -16.44
N VAL A 215 -13.39 12.48 -17.27
CA VAL A 215 -14.71 12.03 -17.76
C VAL A 215 -15.59 11.57 -16.59
N CYS A 216 -15.06 10.78 -15.65
CA CYS A 216 -15.78 10.37 -14.45
C CYS A 216 -16.19 11.58 -13.60
N LYS A 217 -15.28 12.53 -13.32
CA LYS A 217 -15.60 13.78 -12.60
C LYS A 217 -16.72 14.57 -13.29
N HIS A 218 -16.69 14.67 -14.62
CA HIS A 218 -17.71 15.39 -15.38
C HIS A 218 -19.07 14.69 -15.35
N LEU A 219 -19.09 13.35 -15.46
CA LEU A 219 -20.30 12.54 -15.32
C LEU A 219 -20.89 12.66 -13.91
N PHE A 220 -20.10 12.48 -12.85
CA PHE A 220 -20.59 12.63 -11.47
C PHE A 220 -21.12 14.05 -11.18
N LYS A 221 -20.42 15.10 -11.64
CA LYS A 221 -20.89 16.48 -11.50
C LYS A 221 -22.23 16.71 -12.24
N THR A 222 -22.39 16.11 -13.41
CA THR A 222 -23.62 16.19 -14.21
C THR A 222 -24.77 15.42 -13.55
N LEU A 223 -24.53 14.18 -13.11
CA LEU A 223 -25.51 13.35 -12.41
C LEU A 223 -25.97 13.99 -11.09
N ASN A 224 -25.06 14.58 -10.31
CA ASN A 224 -25.42 15.26 -9.07
C ASN A 224 -26.25 16.53 -9.32
N LYS A 225 -25.97 17.27 -10.40
CA LYS A 225 -26.80 18.41 -10.84
C LYS A 225 -28.25 17.98 -11.13
N TYR A 226 -28.45 16.81 -11.76
CA TYR A 226 -29.79 16.29 -12.08
C TYR A 226 -30.47 15.52 -10.93
N LYS A 227 -29.71 14.98 -9.96
CA LYS A 227 -30.31 14.44 -8.73
C LYS A 227 -30.91 15.56 -7.87
N LEU A 228 -30.23 16.70 -7.77
CA LEU A 228 -30.70 17.89 -7.05
C LEU A 228 -31.94 18.57 -7.67
N THR A 229 -32.35 18.20 -8.89
CA THR A 229 -33.60 18.69 -9.51
C THR A 229 -34.79 17.74 -9.33
N ASN A 230 -34.58 16.54 -8.77
CA ASN A 230 -35.61 15.50 -8.63
C ASN A 230 -36.02 15.24 -7.16
N SER A 231 -35.57 16.09 -6.22
CA SER A 231 -36.05 16.11 -4.85
C SER A 231 -37.05 17.25 -4.66
N VAL A 232 -38.33 16.94 -4.89
CA VAL A 232 -39.52 17.77 -4.64
C VAL A 232 -40.55 16.89 -3.94
#